data_AF-A0A6P1EMY8-F1
#
_entry.id   AF-A0A6P1EMY8-F1
#
_cell.length_a   1.000
_cell.length_b   1.000
_cell.length_c   1.000
_cell.angle_alpha   90.00
_cell.angle_beta   90.00
_cell.angle_gamma   90.00
#
_symmetry.space_group_name_H-M   'P 1'
#
loop_
_entity.id
_entity.type
_entity.pdbx_description
1 polymer ?
#
loop_
_entity_poly.entity_id
_entity_poly.type
_entity_poly.pdbx_seq_one_letter_code
_entity_poly.pdbx_strand_id
1 'polypeptide(L)'
;MNLSEEDIKRIANEVYELQKRDKQFTVKKPVYSKEWIKLSKEIDAWCHENKDGYGAGYQTLHDQIYGAIRFVTGCSWIKSLTKYDIPPARFIFEQMTSEFKKNRGK
;
A
#
# COMPACT_ATOMS: atom_id res chain seq x y z
N MET A 1 24.00 -38.82 -1.93
CA MET A 1 23.13 -38.76 -3.13
C MET A 1 23.12 -37.31 -3.59
N ASN A 2 23.69 -37.03 -4.75
CA ASN A 2 23.61 -35.70 -5.36
C ASN A 2 22.43 -35.72 -6.33
N LEU A 3 21.58 -34.71 -6.24
CA LEU A 3 20.49 -34.49 -7.21
C LEU A 3 21.12 -34.28 -8.58
N SER A 4 20.59 -34.97 -9.59
CA SER A 4 21.02 -34.77 -10.97
C SER A 4 20.53 -33.41 -11.49
N GLU A 5 21.14 -32.89 -12.55
CA GLU A 5 20.67 -31.66 -13.20
C GLU A 5 19.22 -31.78 -13.69
N GLU A 6 18.79 -32.98 -14.08
CA GLU A 6 17.41 -33.24 -14.50
C GLU A 6 16.43 -33.14 -13.32
N ASP A 7 16.82 -33.63 -12.14
CA ASP A 7 16.02 -33.49 -10.93
C ASP A 7 15.88 -32.02 -10.51
N ILE A 8 16.95 -31.24 -10.62
CA ILE A 8 16.94 -29.80 -10.31
C ILE A 8 16.01 -29.05 -11.28
N LYS A 9 16.07 -29.36 -12.58
CA LYS A 9 15.18 -28.76 -13.59
C LYS A 9 13.72 -29.13 -13.35
N ARG A 10 13.44 -30.39 -12.96
CA ARG A 10 12.06 -30.82 -12.66
C ARG A 10 11.51 -30.08 -11.44
N ILE A 11 12.29 -29.98 -10.37
CA ILE A 11 11.90 -29.25 -9.16
C ILE A 11 11.67 -27.76 -9.47
N ALA A 12 12.55 -27.12 -10.25
CA ALA A 12 12.39 -25.73 -10.63
C ALA A 12 11.10 -25.47 -11.42
N ASN A 13 10.74 -26.37 -12.35
CA ASN A 13 9.49 -26.28 -13.10
C ASN A 13 8.25 -26.51 -12.22
N GLU A 14 8.30 -27.49 -11.30
CA GLU A 14 7.20 -27.73 -10.36
C GLU A 14 6.98 -26.54 -9.43
N VAL A 15 8.06 -25.93 -8.91
CA VAL A 15 8.00 -24.70 -8.10
C VAL A 15 7.42 -23.54 -8.92
N TYR A 16 7.82 -23.39 -10.18
CA TYR A 16 7.31 -22.33 -11.06
C TYR A 16 5.80 -22.47 -11.32
N GLU A 17 5.32 -23.68 -11.62
CA GLU A 17 3.90 -23.94 -11.85
C GLU A 17 3.05 -23.80 -10.58
N LEU A 18 3.60 -24.15 -9.42
CA LEU A 18 2.96 -23.89 -8.12
C LEU A 18 2.82 -22.38 -7.86
N GLN A 19 3.88 -21.60 -8.08
CA GLN A 19 3.85 -20.14 -7.95
C GLN A 19 2.87 -19.48 -8.93
N LYS A 20 2.76 -20.03 -10.14
CA LYS A 20 1.84 -19.54 -11.18
C LYS A 20 0.39 -19.84 -10.83
N ARG A 21 0.09 -21.03 -10.29
CA ARG A 21 -1.25 -21.36 -9.76
C ARG A 21 -1.65 -20.44 -8.61
N ASP A 22 -0.77 -20.17 -7.65
CA ASP A 22 -1.04 -19.22 -6.56
C ASP A 22 -1.33 -17.79 -7.06
N LYS A 23 -0.65 -17.35 -8.12
CA LYS A 23 -0.92 -16.07 -8.78
C LYS A 23 -2.24 -16.06 -9.56
N GLN A 24 -2.70 -17.21 -10.07
CA GLN A 24 -3.92 -17.30 -10.87
C GLN A 24 -5.20 -17.40 -10.02
N PHE A 25 -5.11 -17.91 -8.78
CA PHE A 25 -6.25 -18.00 -7.85
C PHE A 25 -6.48 -16.75 -6.97
N THR A 26 -5.67 -15.70 -7.13
CA THR A 26 -5.75 -14.47 -6.32
C THR A 26 -6.52 -13.31 -6.98
N VAL A 27 -7.35 -13.58 -8.00
CA VAL A 27 -8.40 -12.62 -8.44
C VAL A 27 -9.70 -12.87 -7.68
N LYS A 28 -9.62 -12.82 -6.35
CA LYS A 28 -10.78 -12.54 -5.48
C LYS A 28 -10.47 -11.23 -4.80
N LYS A 29 -11.43 -10.29 -4.85
CA LYS A 29 -11.43 -8.92 -4.27
C LYS A 29 -10.15 -8.57 -3.47
N PRO A 30 -9.47 -7.45 -3.76
CA PRO A 30 -8.25 -7.06 -3.05
C PRO A 30 -8.46 -7.23 -1.54
N VAL A 31 -7.75 -8.19 -0.95
CA VAL A 31 -7.81 -8.45 0.48
C VAL A 31 -6.99 -7.36 1.13
N TYR A 32 -7.61 -6.19 1.27
CA TYR A 32 -7.03 -5.12 2.07
C TYR A 32 -6.83 -5.65 3.49
N SER A 33 -5.65 -5.42 4.06
CA SER A 33 -5.48 -5.68 5.48
C SER A 33 -6.51 -4.88 6.27
N LYS A 34 -7.03 -5.44 7.36
CA LYS A 34 -8.01 -4.73 8.20
C LYS A 34 -7.43 -3.41 8.69
N GLU A 35 -6.11 -3.38 8.94
CA GLU A 35 -5.41 -2.16 9.33
C GLU A 35 -5.34 -1.12 8.20
N TRP A 36 -5.15 -1.55 6.94
CA TRP A 36 -5.22 -0.63 5.80
C TRP A 36 -6.61 -0.02 5.65
N ILE A 37 -7.67 -0.83 5.75
CA ILE A 37 -9.04 -0.32 5.67
C ILE A 37 -9.27 0.75 6.73
N LYS A 38 -8.79 0.52 7.96
CA LYS A 38 -8.87 1.50 9.04
C LYS A 38 -8.11 2.77 8.71
N LEU A 39 -6.83 2.66 8.32
CA LEU A 39 -5.99 3.82 7.95
C LEU A 39 -6.58 4.60 6.77
N SER A 40 -7.11 3.92 5.75
CA SER A 40 -7.72 4.58 4.58
C SER A 40 -8.93 5.42 4.96
N LYS A 41 -9.77 4.94 5.89
CA LYS A 41 -10.92 5.71 6.41
C LYS A 41 -10.47 6.93 7.23
N GLU A 42 -9.39 6.79 8.00
CA GLU A 42 -8.83 7.91 8.75
C GLU A 42 -8.26 8.99 7.80
N ILE A 43 -7.59 8.58 6.72
CA ILE A 43 -7.11 9.50 5.68
C ILE A 43 -8.30 10.22 5.01
N ASP A 44 -9.34 9.48 4.62
CA ASP A 44 -10.53 10.05 3.98
C ASP A 44 -11.23 11.07 4.88
N ALA A 45 -11.45 10.72 6.15
CA ALA A 45 -12.06 11.62 7.14
C ALA A 45 -11.22 12.89 7.28
N TRP A 46 -9.91 12.76 7.44
CA TRP A 46 -9.01 13.90 7.55
C TRP A 46 -9.07 14.80 6.31
N CYS A 47 -9.04 14.23 5.10
CA CYS A 47 -9.13 15.01 3.86
C CYS A 47 -10.46 15.77 3.76
N HIS A 48 -11.58 15.16 4.16
CA HIS A 48 -12.88 15.81 4.17
C HIS A 48 -12.97 16.97 5.16
N GLU A 49 -12.40 16.82 6.36
CA GLU A 49 -12.35 17.86 7.39
C GLU A 49 -11.45 19.04 7.00
N ASN A 50 -10.46 18.79 6.14
CA ASN A 50 -9.38 19.74 5.88
C ASN A 50 -9.39 20.35 4.47
N LYS A 51 -10.24 19.86 3.55
CA LYS A 51 -10.36 20.35 2.16
C LYS A 51 -10.52 21.87 2.05
N ASP A 52 -11.29 22.49 2.93
CA ASP A 52 -11.56 23.93 2.86
C ASP A 52 -10.44 24.75 3.52
N GLY A 53 -9.69 24.15 4.44
CA GLY A 53 -8.67 24.82 5.24
C GLY A 53 -7.31 24.97 4.58
N TYR A 54 -7.04 24.26 3.49
CA TYR A 54 -5.74 24.27 2.79
C TYR A 54 -5.81 24.82 1.36
N GLY A 55 -6.97 25.37 0.94
CA GLY A 55 -7.17 25.83 -0.43
C GLY A 55 -7.04 24.72 -1.49
N ALA A 56 -7.02 23.47 -1.06
CA ALA A 56 -6.83 22.28 -1.87
C ALA A 56 -8.05 21.37 -1.70
N GLY A 57 -8.72 21.05 -2.81
CA GLY A 57 -9.88 20.17 -2.76
C GLY A 57 -9.53 18.80 -2.16
N TYR A 58 -10.55 18.09 -1.67
CA TYR A 58 -10.40 16.75 -1.09
C TYR A 58 -9.48 15.85 -1.94
N GLN A 59 -9.70 15.84 -3.26
CA GLN A 59 -8.95 15.02 -4.19
C GLN A 59 -7.44 15.34 -4.17
N THR A 60 -7.08 16.62 -4.10
CA THR A 60 -5.68 17.06 -4.06
C THR A 60 -4.98 16.57 -2.79
N LEU A 61 -5.62 16.72 -1.62
CA LEU A 61 -5.06 16.24 -0.35
C LEU A 61 -4.93 14.71 -0.35
N HIS A 62 -5.95 14.03 -0.86
CA HIS A 62 -5.97 12.57 -0.96
C HIS A 62 -4.84 12.05 -1.85
N ASP A 63 -4.68 12.62 -3.04
CA ASP A 63 -3.66 12.23 -4.00
C ASP A 63 -2.24 12.50 -3.47
N GLN A 64 -2.02 13.60 -2.75
CA GLN A 64 -0.74 13.90 -2.10
C GLN A 64 -0.38 12.84 -1.06
N ILE A 65 -1.32 12.51 -0.16
CA ILE A 65 -1.10 11.52 0.90
C ILE A 65 -0.89 10.12 0.30
N TYR A 66 -1.75 9.69 -0.63
CA TYR A 66 -1.65 8.38 -1.27
C TYR A 66 -0.40 8.27 -2.14
N GLY A 67 0.02 9.35 -2.81
CA GLY A 67 1.26 9.41 -3.56
C GLY A 67 2.49 9.21 -2.68
N ALA A 68 2.56 9.90 -1.54
CA ALA A 68 3.64 9.74 -0.57
C ALA A 68 3.69 8.32 0.02
N ILE A 69 2.53 7.75 0.37
CA ILE A 69 2.45 6.37 0.86
C ILE A 69 2.97 5.39 -0.20
N ARG A 70 2.57 5.53 -1.47
CA ARG A 70 3.06 4.65 -2.55
C ARG A 70 4.56 4.78 -2.74
N PHE A 71 5.10 6.00 -2.70
CA PHE A 71 6.52 6.25 -2.84
C PHE A 71 7.32 5.54 -1.74
N VAL A 72 6.90 5.67 -0.48
CA VAL A 72 7.65 5.11 0.67
C VAL A 72 7.51 3.60 0.79
N THR A 73 6.33 3.06 0.46
CA THR A 73 6.08 1.60 0.53
C THR A 73 6.56 0.86 -0.72
N GLY A 74 6.94 1.58 -1.78
CA GLY A 74 7.31 0.99 -3.07
C GLY A 74 6.17 0.21 -3.75
N CYS A 75 4.93 0.37 -3.28
CA CYS A 75 3.81 -0.40 -3.81
C CYS A 75 3.35 0.18 -5.15
N SER A 76 3.29 -0.67 -6.18
CA SER A 76 2.79 -0.29 -7.50
C SER A 76 1.31 0.08 -7.45
N TRP A 77 0.55 -0.58 -6.58
CA TRP A 77 -0.85 -0.30 -6.31
C TRP A 77 -1.08 -0.26 -4.81
N ILE A 78 -1.85 0.72 -4.35
CA ILE A 78 -2.22 0.84 -2.92
C ILE A 78 -2.95 -0.42 -2.41
N LYS A 79 -3.58 -1.16 -3.33
CA LYS A 79 -4.27 -2.43 -3.07
C LYS A 79 -3.31 -3.59 -2.78
N SER A 80 -2.03 -3.42 -3.05
CA SER A 80 -0.96 -4.40 -2.84
C SER A 80 -0.25 -4.20 -1.50
N LEU A 81 -0.67 -3.22 -0.68
CA LEU A 81 -0.11 -3.02 0.65
C LEU A 81 -0.33 -4.25 1.53
N THR A 82 0.76 -4.74 2.10
CA THR A 82 0.77 -5.83 3.06
C THR A 82 0.70 -5.28 4.49
N LYS A 83 0.55 -6.18 5.48
CA LYS A 83 0.62 -5.80 6.90
C LYS A 83 1.94 -5.11 7.30
N TYR A 84 3.04 -5.38 6.58
CA TYR A 84 4.35 -4.79 6.85
C TYR A 84 4.47 -3.36 6.35
N ASP A 85 3.62 -2.98 5.39
CA ASP A 85 3.62 -1.65 4.79
C ASP A 85 2.72 -0.67 5.57
N ILE A 86 1.93 -1.17 6.53
CA ILE A 86 1.02 -0.34 7.32
C ILE A 86 1.74 0.59 8.30
N PRO A 87 2.75 0.14 9.08
CA PRO A 87 3.54 1.03 9.92
C PRO A 87 4.17 2.21 9.15
N PRO A 88 4.88 2.01 8.02
CA PRO A 88 5.43 3.14 7.26
C PRO A 88 4.33 4.01 6.63
N ALA A 89 3.23 3.43 6.13
CA ALA A 89 2.11 4.22 5.60
C ALA A 89 1.49 5.14 6.68
N ARG A 90 1.32 4.62 7.91
CA ARG A 90 0.82 5.40 9.05
C ARG A 90 1.78 6.51 9.42
N PHE A 91 3.07 6.21 9.52
CA PHE A 91 4.08 7.22 9.83
C PHE A 91 4.03 8.39 8.84
N ILE A 92 3.94 8.10 7.53
CA ILE A 92 3.83 9.14 6.50
C ILE A 92 2.56 9.96 6.64
N PHE A 93 1.41 9.33 6.89
CA PHE A 93 0.17 10.05 7.14
C PHE A 93 0.29 11.01 8.33
N GLU A 94 0.86 10.56 9.45
CA GLU A 94 1.05 11.39 10.65
C GLU A 94 2.02 12.55 10.41
N GLN A 95 3.14 12.31 9.71
CA GLN A 95 4.08 13.36 9.35
C GLN A 95 3.45 14.41 8.43
N MET A 96 2.78 13.98 7.36
CA MET A 96 2.15 14.91 6.41
C MET A 96 1.07 15.76 7.07
N THR A 97 0.19 15.14 7.87
CA THR A 97 -0.87 15.89 8.56
C THR A 97 -0.32 16.86 9.61
N SER A 98 0.80 16.54 10.25
CA SER A 98 1.53 17.46 11.13
C SER A 98 2.08 18.67 10.36
N GLU A 99 2.73 18.44 9.22
CA GLU A 99 3.29 19.52 8.38
C GLU A 99 2.20 20.39 7.77
N PHE A 100 1.09 19.81 7.32
CA PHE A 100 -0.09 20.59 6.89
C PHE A 100 -0.56 21.51 8.02
N LYS A 101 -0.74 21.00 9.23
CA LYS A 101 -1.17 21.81 10.38
C LYS A 101 -0.21 22.96 10.70
N LYS A 102 1.11 22.74 10.60
CA LYS A 102 2.12 23.80 10.80
C LYS A 102 2.02 24.91 9.76
N ASN A 103 1.71 24.55 8.51
CA ASN A 103 1.60 25.51 7.41
C ASN A 103 0.27 26.27 7.38
N ARG A 104 -0.74 25.85 8.16
CA ARG A 104 -2.06 26.51 8.26
C ARG A 104 -2.01 27.89 8.97
N GLY A 105 -0.92 28.20 9.68
CA GLY A 105 -0.76 29.42 10.47
C GLY A 105 0.20 30.46 9.88
N LYS A 106 0.66 30.27 8.64
CA LYS A 106 1.42 31.27 7.87
C LYS A 106 0.53 31.88 6.79
#